data_AF-A0A7M5WVL7-F1
#
_entry.id   AF-A0A7M5WVL7-F1
#
_cell.length_a   1.000
_cell.length_b   1.000
_cell.length_c   1.000
_cell.angle_alpha   90.00
_cell.angle_beta   90.00
_cell.angle_gamma   90.00
#
_symmetry.space_group_name_H-M   'P 1'
#
loop_
_entity.id
_entity.type
_entity.pdbx_description
1 polymer ?
#
loop_
_entity_poly.entity_id
_entity_poly.type
_entity_poly.pdbx_seq_one_letter_code
_entity_poly.pdbx_strand_id
1 'polypeptide(L)'
;MTRVPKDVSLSESSVESTVEFVVNMFALFCDVKCRSTRYGCCHDGKTPAKGPYFQGCKEPCQDERSSYFCQSIVRAGFCGKPRFKQFSNLCLNSCRMCRPCEDSASTECPFFARRGRCDTDKSKTYNRCRKSCHVCGVKDPCQGFICTKPNTRCRVDHLGVPYCGCRVHCDPGDHFTGTVCGRDGKEYKNKCRLLHSNCEIPNIAKIQNYGKCPSLNIKEPCIDQRSRYFCQSIARAGFCNKRHLQKTVDMCKHSCKKC
;
A
#
# COMPACT_ATOMS: atom_id res chain seq x y z
N MET A 1 42.57 -19.17 -38.22
CA MET A 1 42.94 -18.12 -39.19
C MET A 1 41.67 -17.81 -39.96
N THR A 2 40.91 -16.75 -39.69
CA THR A 2 41.04 -15.33 -40.12
C THR A 2 39.59 -14.79 -40.02
N ARG A 3 39.19 -13.57 -39.70
CA ARG A 3 39.75 -12.27 -39.28
C ARG A 3 38.61 -11.60 -38.49
N VAL A 4 38.91 -10.94 -37.38
CA VAL A 4 38.00 -10.00 -36.71
C VAL A 4 38.08 -8.66 -37.45
N PRO A 5 36.97 -8.05 -37.90
CA PRO A 5 36.96 -6.63 -38.22
C PRO A 5 36.73 -5.82 -36.94
N LYS A 6 37.65 -4.88 -36.73
CA LYS A 6 37.66 -3.83 -35.72
C LYS A 6 36.62 -2.75 -36.04
N ASP A 7 36.11 -2.15 -34.97
CA ASP A 7 35.66 -0.76 -34.85
C ASP A 7 34.64 -0.26 -35.89
N VAL A 8 33.36 -0.34 -35.53
CA VAL A 8 32.38 0.67 -35.94
C VAL A 8 31.92 1.39 -34.67
N SER A 9 32.47 2.57 -34.49
CA SER A 9 31.99 3.60 -33.57
C SER A 9 30.53 3.96 -33.93
N LEU A 10 29.58 3.47 -33.14
CA LEU A 10 28.19 3.93 -33.19
C LEU A 10 27.98 4.96 -32.07
N SER A 11 27.69 6.18 -32.49
CA SER A 11 27.33 7.32 -31.67
C SER A 11 26.14 7.02 -30.75
N GLU A 12 26.17 7.62 -29.55
CA GLU A 12 25.12 7.58 -28.51
C GLU A 12 23.74 8.09 -28.96
N SER A 13 23.59 8.53 -30.21
CA SER A 13 22.35 9.02 -30.80
C SER A 13 21.41 7.94 -31.35
N SER A 14 21.78 6.66 -31.30
CA SER A 14 21.01 5.56 -31.94
C SER A 14 20.15 4.74 -30.97
N VAL A 15 20.34 4.92 -29.66
CA VAL A 15 19.67 4.10 -28.63
C VAL A 15 18.31 4.70 -28.22
N GLU A 16 18.11 6.01 -28.34
CA GLU A 16 16.83 6.65 -27.98
C GLU A 16 15.68 6.32 -28.95
N SER A 17 15.96 6.13 -30.24
CA SER A 17 14.90 5.91 -31.23
C SER A 17 14.36 4.47 -31.24
N THR A 18 15.17 3.48 -30.84
CA THR A 18 14.71 2.09 -30.76
C THR A 18 13.92 1.81 -29.48
N VAL A 19 14.27 2.44 -28.36
CA VAL A 19 13.52 2.32 -27.09
C VAL A 19 12.11 2.90 -27.24
N GLU A 20 11.93 4.06 -27.89
CA GLU A 20 10.59 4.56 -28.19
C GLU A 20 9.78 3.63 -29.10
N PHE A 21 10.43 2.93 -30.03
CA PHE A 21 9.75 2.03 -30.97
C PHE A 21 9.28 0.72 -30.31
N VAL A 22 10.11 0.08 -29.46
CA VAL A 22 9.66 -1.10 -28.69
C VAL A 22 8.72 -0.75 -27.55
N VAL A 23 8.88 0.41 -26.89
CA VAL A 23 7.92 0.90 -25.88
C VAL A 23 6.56 1.19 -26.54
N ASN A 24 6.53 1.74 -27.76
CA ASN A 24 5.29 1.94 -28.51
C ASN A 24 4.66 0.63 -29.02
N MET A 25 5.45 -0.39 -29.37
CA MET A 25 4.89 -1.66 -29.85
C MET A 25 4.19 -2.46 -28.73
N PHE A 26 4.71 -2.41 -27.50
CA PHE A 26 4.07 -3.03 -26.33
C PHE A 26 2.98 -2.15 -25.68
N ALA A 27 2.94 -0.84 -25.98
CA ALA A 27 1.92 0.08 -25.47
C ALA A 27 0.61 0.11 -26.31
N LEU A 28 0.52 -0.65 -27.40
CA LEU A 28 -0.63 -0.60 -28.33
C LEU A 28 -1.89 -1.38 -27.92
N PHE A 29 -1.93 -2.01 -26.73
CA PHE A 29 -3.08 -2.81 -26.30
C PHE A 29 -3.69 -2.42 -24.94
N CYS A 30 -3.47 -1.20 -24.46
CA CYS A 30 -4.18 -0.65 -23.31
C CYS A 30 -4.60 0.78 -23.62
N ASP A 31 -5.90 1.06 -23.66
CA ASP A 31 -6.44 2.35 -24.07
C ASP A 31 -6.01 3.42 -23.04
N VAL A 32 -5.26 4.42 -23.51
CA VAL A 32 -4.57 5.43 -22.68
C VAL A 32 -5.52 6.15 -21.72
N LYS A 33 -6.83 6.16 -22.03
CA LYS A 33 -7.87 6.85 -21.27
C LYS A 33 -8.19 6.22 -19.91
N CYS A 34 -8.12 4.90 -19.75
CA CYS A 34 -8.46 4.27 -18.46
C CYS A 34 -7.27 4.19 -17.51
N ARG A 35 -6.04 4.24 -18.03
CA ARG A 35 -4.81 4.11 -17.24
C ARG A 35 -4.54 5.29 -16.30
N SER A 36 -5.05 6.48 -16.64
CA SER A 36 -4.96 7.70 -15.82
C SER A 36 -6.07 7.83 -14.79
N THR A 37 -7.08 6.94 -14.81
CA THR A 37 -8.16 6.97 -13.83
C THR A 37 -7.69 6.47 -12.47
N ARG A 38 -8.35 6.90 -11.38
CA ARG A 38 -7.97 6.57 -10.00
C ARG A 38 -7.78 5.06 -9.75
N TYR A 39 -8.52 4.22 -10.47
CA TYR A 39 -8.53 2.77 -10.28
C TYR A 39 -8.03 1.98 -11.50
N GLY A 40 -7.51 2.65 -12.54
CA GLY A 40 -6.97 2.00 -13.74
C GLY A 40 -8.03 1.36 -14.65
N CYS A 41 -7.57 0.47 -15.53
CA CYS A 41 -8.41 -0.24 -16.50
C CYS A 41 -8.97 -1.55 -15.93
N CYS A 42 -10.12 -1.97 -16.45
CA CYS A 42 -10.68 -3.31 -16.28
C CYS A 42 -9.81 -4.38 -16.95
N HIS A 43 -10.14 -5.66 -16.77
CA HIS A 43 -9.43 -6.80 -17.38
C HIS A 43 -9.33 -6.75 -18.92
N ASP A 44 -10.20 -5.97 -19.56
CA ASP A 44 -10.21 -5.76 -21.01
C ASP A 44 -9.19 -4.71 -21.49
N GLY A 45 -8.46 -4.05 -20.58
CA GLY A 45 -7.47 -3.02 -20.89
C GLY A 45 -8.06 -1.75 -21.51
N LYS A 46 -9.39 -1.58 -21.48
CA LYS A 46 -10.09 -0.50 -22.21
C LYS A 46 -11.09 0.24 -21.35
N THR A 47 -11.84 -0.48 -20.52
CA THR A 47 -12.90 0.11 -19.71
C THR A 47 -12.31 0.65 -18.40
N PRO A 48 -12.59 1.89 -17.96
CA PRO A 48 -12.13 2.39 -16.67
C PRO A 48 -12.86 1.69 -15.52
N ALA A 49 -12.10 1.25 -14.51
CA ALA A 49 -12.67 0.65 -13.30
C ALA A 49 -13.38 1.72 -12.45
N LYS A 50 -14.57 1.39 -11.91
CA LYS A 50 -15.36 2.32 -11.08
C LYS A 50 -14.84 2.40 -9.64
N GLY A 51 -14.09 1.40 -9.20
CA GLY A 51 -13.51 1.29 -7.86
C GLY A 51 -12.31 0.35 -7.82
N PRO A 52 -11.65 0.21 -6.64
CA PRO A 52 -10.51 -0.69 -6.48
C PRO A 52 -10.91 -2.15 -6.75
N TYR A 53 -9.94 -3.00 -7.07
CA TYR A 53 -10.16 -4.43 -7.39
C TYR A 53 -11.14 -4.65 -8.55
N PHE A 54 -11.00 -3.87 -9.62
CA PHE A 54 -11.86 -3.94 -10.81
C PHE A 54 -13.36 -3.78 -10.49
N GLN A 55 -13.70 -3.05 -9.42
CA GLN A 55 -15.08 -2.86 -9.03
C GLN A 55 -15.86 -2.17 -10.16
N GLY A 56 -16.98 -2.78 -10.56
CA GLY A 56 -17.80 -2.30 -11.66
C GLY A 56 -17.34 -2.72 -13.06
N CYS A 57 -16.28 -3.54 -13.16
CA CYS A 57 -15.87 -4.18 -14.40
C CYS A 57 -16.74 -5.40 -14.72
N LYS A 58 -16.81 -5.76 -16.01
CA LYS A 58 -17.36 -7.05 -16.43
C LYS A 58 -16.42 -8.17 -15.98
N GLU A 59 -16.99 -9.25 -15.46
CA GLU A 59 -16.20 -10.43 -15.10
C GLU A 59 -15.58 -11.05 -16.36
N PRO A 60 -14.32 -11.50 -16.28
CA PRO A 60 -13.77 -12.35 -17.32
C PRO A 60 -14.56 -13.66 -17.31
N CYS A 61 -15.11 -14.03 -18.46
CA CYS A 61 -15.75 -15.31 -18.67
C CYS A 61 -14.93 -16.16 -19.65
N GLN A 62 -15.22 -17.44 -19.71
CA GLN A 62 -14.52 -18.39 -20.59
C GLN A 62 -15.47 -18.89 -21.68
N ASP A 63 -14.87 -19.33 -22.79
CA ASP A 63 -15.59 -20.09 -23.81
C ASP A 63 -15.59 -21.57 -23.38
N GLU A 64 -16.74 -22.24 -23.50
CA GLU A 64 -16.89 -23.68 -23.25
C GLU A 64 -16.37 -24.53 -24.44
N ARG A 65 -16.05 -23.89 -25.56
CA ARG A 65 -15.56 -24.52 -26.79
C ARG A 65 -14.23 -23.91 -27.22
N SER A 66 -13.57 -24.58 -28.16
CA SER A 66 -12.28 -24.13 -28.68
C SER A 66 -12.36 -22.73 -29.29
N SER A 67 -11.25 -21.99 -29.18
CA SER A 67 -11.15 -20.63 -29.75
C SER A 67 -11.49 -20.62 -31.24
N TYR A 68 -11.06 -21.63 -32.01
CA TYR A 68 -11.40 -21.76 -33.44
C TYR A 68 -12.91 -21.84 -33.69
N PHE A 69 -13.62 -22.67 -32.91
CA PHE A 69 -15.07 -22.80 -33.01
C PHE A 69 -15.75 -21.47 -32.69
N CYS A 70 -15.39 -20.85 -31.57
CA CYS A 70 -16.02 -19.61 -31.15
C CYS A 70 -15.71 -18.42 -32.05
N GLN A 71 -14.51 -18.34 -32.63
CA GLN A 71 -14.20 -17.38 -33.68
C GLN A 71 -15.08 -17.58 -34.93
N SER A 72 -15.42 -18.82 -35.28
CA SER A 72 -16.31 -19.12 -36.39
C SER A 72 -17.74 -18.63 -36.12
N ILE A 73 -18.23 -18.79 -34.87
CA ILE A 73 -19.52 -18.23 -34.42
C ILE A 73 -19.54 -16.70 -34.50
N VAL A 74 -18.45 -16.05 -34.10
CA VAL A 74 -18.28 -14.58 -34.19
C VAL A 74 -18.30 -14.14 -35.64
N ARG A 75 -17.50 -14.76 -36.53
CA ARG A 75 -17.44 -14.42 -37.97
C ARG A 75 -18.77 -14.66 -38.68
N ALA A 76 -19.51 -15.69 -38.29
CA ALA A 76 -20.83 -15.99 -38.83
C ALA A 76 -21.94 -15.04 -38.32
N GLY A 77 -21.65 -14.14 -37.37
CA GLY A 77 -22.63 -13.19 -36.83
C GLY A 77 -23.71 -13.85 -35.97
N PHE A 78 -23.42 -15.03 -35.41
CA PHE A 78 -24.38 -15.80 -34.61
C PHE A 78 -24.49 -15.32 -33.15
N CYS A 79 -23.50 -14.55 -32.68
CA CYS A 79 -23.51 -13.96 -31.34
C CYS A 79 -24.77 -13.11 -31.10
N GLY A 80 -25.49 -13.38 -30.01
CA GLY A 80 -26.66 -12.62 -29.58
C GLY A 80 -27.95 -12.89 -30.37
N LYS A 81 -27.92 -13.78 -31.38
CA LYS A 81 -29.13 -14.12 -32.16
C LYS A 81 -29.99 -15.12 -31.38
N PRO A 82 -31.31 -14.90 -31.25
CA PRO A 82 -32.21 -15.81 -30.52
C PRO A 82 -32.15 -17.26 -31.03
N ARG A 83 -32.09 -17.41 -32.35
CA ARG A 83 -32.00 -18.71 -33.04
C ARG A 83 -30.69 -19.47 -32.77
N PHE A 84 -29.64 -18.76 -32.35
CA PHE A 84 -28.30 -19.30 -32.11
C PHE A 84 -27.83 -19.05 -30.67
N LYS A 85 -28.80 -18.92 -29.74
CA LYS A 85 -28.53 -18.66 -28.32
C LYS A 85 -27.64 -19.74 -27.69
N GLN A 86 -27.80 -20.99 -28.13
CA GLN A 86 -26.96 -22.11 -27.67
C GLN A 86 -25.47 -21.86 -28.00
N PHE A 87 -25.16 -21.45 -29.22
CA PHE A 87 -23.78 -21.11 -29.61
C PHE A 87 -23.25 -19.87 -28.90
N SER A 88 -24.10 -18.87 -28.69
CA SER A 88 -23.74 -17.66 -27.93
C SER A 88 -23.39 -17.97 -26.46
N ASN A 89 -24.10 -18.91 -25.84
CA ASN A 89 -23.83 -19.34 -24.46
C ASN A 89 -22.55 -20.18 -24.32
N LEU A 90 -22.14 -20.89 -25.37
CA LEU A 90 -20.88 -21.65 -25.40
C LEU A 90 -19.66 -20.76 -25.63
N CYS A 91 -19.85 -19.58 -26.21
CA CYS A 91 -18.79 -18.68 -26.67
C CYS A 91 -18.89 -17.30 -26.00
N LEU A 92 -19.13 -17.27 -24.69
CA LEU A 92 -19.41 -16.04 -23.96
C LEU A 92 -18.25 -15.03 -24.02
N ASN A 93 -17.00 -15.49 -23.98
CA ASN A 93 -15.84 -14.61 -24.04
C ASN A 93 -15.64 -14.09 -25.46
N SER A 94 -15.62 -15.00 -26.44
CA SER A 94 -15.46 -14.65 -27.86
C SER A 94 -16.59 -13.75 -28.39
N CYS A 95 -17.84 -13.99 -28.00
CA CYS A 95 -18.98 -13.14 -28.34
C CYS A 95 -19.09 -11.88 -27.48
N ARG A 96 -18.20 -11.67 -26.50
CA ARG A 96 -18.26 -10.57 -25.51
C ARG A 96 -19.60 -10.49 -24.77
N MET A 97 -20.20 -11.64 -24.52
CA MET A 97 -21.48 -11.82 -23.84
C MET A 97 -21.33 -12.25 -22.37
N CYS A 98 -20.15 -12.04 -21.78
CA CYS A 98 -19.93 -12.26 -20.35
C CYS A 98 -21.01 -11.54 -19.51
N ARG A 99 -21.59 -12.26 -18.55
CA ARG A 99 -22.61 -11.71 -17.66
C ARG A 99 -22.00 -10.64 -16.75
N PRO A 100 -22.59 -9.44 -16.64
CA PRO A 100 -22.11 -8.43 -15.69
C PRO A 100 -22.22 -8.95 -14.26
N CYS A 101 -21.27 -8.55 -13.39
CA CYS A 101 -21.39 -8.86 -11.97
C CYS A 101 -22.20 -7.79 -11.24
N GLU A 102 -23.51 -7.88 -11.41
CA GLU A 102 -24.47 -6.97 -10.82
C GLU A 102 -25.66 -7.77 -10.30
N ASP A 103 -26.39 -7.18 -9.35
CA ASP A 103 -27.65 -7.74 -8.87
C ASP A 103 -28.76 -7.29 -9.84
N SER A 104 -29.56 -8.24 -10.34
CA SER A 104 -30.44 -8.01 -11.49
C SER A 104 -31.63 -7.07 -11.22
N ALA A 105 -32.04 -6.86 -9.95
CA ALA A 105 -32.94 -5.80 -9.48
C ALA A 105 -33.48 -6.09 -8.06
N SER A 106 -32.70 -5.85 -7.00
CA SER A 106 -33.32 -5.55 -5.70
C SER A 106 -32.39 -4.80 -4.76
N THR A 107 -32.92 -3.76 -4.11
CA THR A 107 -32.36 -3.19 -2.87
C THR A 107 -32.32 -4.22 -1.73
N GLU A 108 -33.00 -5.36 -1.91
CA GLU A 108 -33.09 -6.46 -0.97
C GLU A 108 -31.91 -7.45 -1.06
N CYS A 109 -31.14 -7.47 -2.15
CA CYS A 109 -30.02 -8.40 -2.30
C CYS A 109 -28.97 -8.28 -1.17
N PRO A 110 -28.56 -7.06 -0.73
CA PRO A 110 -27.71 -6.88 0.46
C PRO A 110 -28.36 -7.36 1.77
N PHE A 111 -29.69 -7.37 1.85
CA PHE A 111 -30.41 -7.87 3.01
C PHE A 111 -30.47 -9.41 3.03
N PHE A 112 -30.72 -10.03 1.87
CA PHE A 112 -30.73 -11.48 1.73
C PHE A 112 -29.37 -12.12 1.98
N ALA A 113 -28.30 -11.46 1.51
CA ALA A 113 -26.93 -11.89 1.80
C ALA A 113 -26.63 -11.87 3.31
N ARG A 114 -26.98 -10.79 4.01
CA ARG A 114 -26.76 -10.67 5.46
C ARG A 114 -27.54 -11.68 6.30
N ARG A 115 -28.69 -12.16 5.82
CA ARG A 115 -29.50 -13.18 6.50
C ARG A 115 -29.17 -14.63 6.07
N GLY A 116 -28.13 -14.85 5.28
CA GLY A 116 -27.74 -16.20 4.83
C GLY A 116 -28.71 -16.85 3.86
N ARG A 117 -29.55 -16.08 3.17
CA ARG A 117 -30.54 -16.62 2.19
C ARG A 117 -29.93 -16.97 0.83
N CYS A 118 -28.65 -16.69 0.63
CA CYS A 118 -27.93 -17.04 -0.58
C CYS A 118 -27.75 -18.56 -0.73
N ASP A 119 -27.70 -19.30 0.39
CA ASP A 119 -27.46 -20.74 0.43
C ASP A 119 -28.75 -21.58 0.44
N THR A 120 -29.88 -20.95 0.77
CA THR A 120 -31.17 -21.63 1.00
C THR A 120 -32.01 -21.81 -0.26
N ASP A 121 -31.85 -20.96 -1.28
CA ASP A 121 -32.68 -20.96 -2.49
C ASP A 121 -31.80 -20.86 -3.75
N LYS A 122 -31.18 -22.00 -4.08
CA LYS A 122 -30.03 -22.15 -4.99
C LYS A 122 -30.25 -21.70 -6.44
N SER A 123 -31.45 -21.30 -6.87
CA SER A 123 -31.71 -21.04 -8.30
C SER A 123 -32.26 -19.66 -8.66
N LYS A 124 -33.14 -19.05 -7.85
CA LYS A 124 -33.75 -17.75 -8.20
C LYS A 124 -33.12 -16.57 -7.46
N THR A 125 -32.81 -16.74 -6.18
CA THR A 125 -32.18 -15.69 -5.35
C THR A 125 -30.69 -15.60 -5.65
N TYR A 126 -30.00 -16.74 -5.74
CA TYR A 126 -28.58 -16.84 -6.09
C TYR A 126 -28.24 -16.20 -7.46
N ASN A 127 -29.05 -16.48 -8.49
CA ASN A 127 -28.84 -15.94 -9.85
C ASN A 127 -29.32 -14.49 -10.03
N ARG A 128 -30.16 -13.97 -9.13
CA ARG A 128 -30.62 -12.57 -9.14
C ARG A 128 -29.70 -11.68 -8.31
N CYS A 129 -29.22 -12.18 -7.19
CA CYS A 129 -28.35 -11.46 -6.25
C CYS A 129 -26.88 -11.88 -6.42
N ARG A 130 -26.40 -12.00 -7.66
CA ARG A 130 -25.09 -12.59 -7.95
C ARG A 130 -23.95 -11.84 -7.26
N LYS A 131 -24.04 -10.51 -7.18
CA LYS A 131 -23.01 -9.67 -6.54
C LYS A 131 -23.14 -9.73 -5.02
N SER A 132 -24.35 -9.52 -4.49
CA SER A 132 -24.58 -9.54 -3.04
C SER A 132 -24.34 -10.92 -2.41
N CYS A 133 -24.62 -12.01 -3.14
CA CYS A 133 -24.36 -13.38 -2.70
C CYS A 133 -22.94 -13.88 -3.04
N HIS A 134 -22.04 -13.01 -3.51
CA HIS A 134 -20.66 -13.35 -3.88
C HIS A 134 -20.54 -14.53 -4.88
N VAL A 135 -21.55 -14.69 -5.74
CA VAL A 135 -21.59 -15.67 -6.84
C VAL A 135 -20.66 -15.24 -7.98
N CYS A 136 -20.57 -13.93 -8.16
CA CYS A 136 -19.68 -13.28 -9.09
C CYS A 136 -18.92 -12.16 -8.38
N GLY A 137 -17.95 -11.61 -9.07
CA GLY A 137 -17.13 -10.52 -8.62
C GLY A 137 -15.81 -11.05 -8.11
N VAL A 138 -14.81 -10.17 -8.08
CA VAL A 138 -13.52 -10.49 -7.48
C VAL A 138 -13.79 -10.87 -6.03
N LYS A 139 -13.54 -12.15 -5.69
CA LYS A 139 -13.58 -12.62 -4.30
C LYS A 139 -12.69 -11.68 -3.50
N ASP A 140 -13.16 -11.24 -2.35
CA ASP A 140 -12.33 -10.40 -1.48
C ASP A 140 -11.01 -11.16 -1.25
N PRO A 141 -9.84 -10.63 -1.68
CA PRO A 141 -8.59 -11.35 -1.53
C PRO A 141 -8.24 -11.60 -0.06
N CYS A 142 -8.91 -10.89 0.87
CA CYS A 142 -8.82 -11.13 2.29
C CYS A 142 -9.79 -12.18 2.84
N GLN A 143 -10.71 -12.69 2.04
CA GLN A 143 -11.63 -13.76 2.44
C GLN A 143 -10.86 -15.04 2.72
N GLY A 144 -10.81 -15.46 3.98
CA GLY A 144 -10.04 -16.64 4.42
C GLY A 144 -8.54 -16.39 4.64
N PHE A 145 -8.05 -15.16 4.44
CA PHE A 145 -6.67 -14.79 4.72
C PHE A 145 -6.49 -14.48 6.21
N ILE A 146 -5.78 -15.36 6.93
CA ILE A 146 -5.65 -15.29 8.39
C ILE A 146 -4.36 -14.54 8.75
N CYS A 147 -4.51 -13.45 9.51
CA CYS A 147 -3.38 -12.74 10.09
C CYS A 147 -3.05 -13.28 11.48
N THR A 148 -1.81 -13.74 11.65
CA THR A 148 -1.32 -14.36 12.90
C THR A 148 -0.84 -13.33 13.92
N LYS A 149 -0.46 -12.13 13.48
CA LYS A 149 -0.02 -11.06 14.38
C LYS A 149 -1.24 -10.39 15.04
N PRO A 150 -1.19 -10.15 16.37
CA PRO A 150 -2.27 -9.45 17.07
C PRO A 150 -2.46 -8.04 16.49
N ASN A 151 -3.69 -7.55 16.51
CA ASN A 151 -4.10 -6.23 15.99
C ASN A 151 -3.84 -5.97 14.49
N THR A 152 -3.37 -6.97 13.74
CA THR A 152 -3.28 -6.88 12.28
C THR A 152 -4.54 -7.43 11.62
N ARG A 153 -4.93 -6.85 10.48
CA ARG A 153 -6.06 -7.33 9.67
C ARG A 153 -5.60 -7.49 8.23
N CYS A 154 -6.24 -8.41 7.51
CA CYS A 154 -5.96 -8.51 6.09
C CYS A 154 -6.36 -7.21 5.39
N ARG A 155 -5.46 -6.74 4.54
CA ARG A 155 -5.59 -5.63 3.63
C ARG A 155 -5.07 -6.08 2.28
N VAL A 156 -5.29 -5.26 1.27
CA VAL A 156 -4.95 -5.56 -0.11
C VAL A 156 -4.14 -4.40 -0.65
N ASP A 157 -3.08 -4.69 -1.38
CA ASP A 157 -2.21 -3.68 -1.98
C ASP A 157 -2.79 -3.16 -3.30
N HIS A 158 -2.03 -2.32 -4.00
CA HIS A 158 -2.46 -1.73 -5.28
C HIS A 158 -2.57 -2.77 -6.42
N LEU A 159 -2.00 -3.96 -6.24
CA LEU A 159 -2.07 -5.09 -7.18
C LEU A 159 -3.18 -6.08 -6.81
N GLY A 160 -3.89 -5.86 -5.69
CA GLY A 160 -4.91 -6.79 -5.20
C GLY A 160 -4.34 -7.98 -4.43
N VAL A 161 -3.06 -7.94 -4.04
CA VAL A 161 -2.43 -9.00 -3.25
C VAL A 161 -2.78 -8.79 -1.76
N PRO A 162 -3.30 -9.81 -1.06
CA PRO A 162 -3.60 -9.70 0.35
C PRO A 162 -2.32 -9.68 1.21
N TYR A 163 -2.27 -8.78 2.19
CA TYR A 163 -1.21 -8.68 3.18
C TYR A 163 -1.80 -8.34 4.56
N CYS A 164 -1.11 -8.72 5.63
CA CYS A 164 -1.50 -8.32 6.98
C CYS A 164 -0.98 -6.91 7.28
N GLY A 165 -1.90 -5.97 7.47
CA GLY A 165 -1.58 -4.58 7.77
C GLY A 165 -2.35 -4.07 8.98
N CYS A 166 -1.85 -2.97 9.54
CA CYS A 166 -2.56 -2.26 10.58
C CYS A 166 -3.76 -1.51 9.98
N ARG A 167 -4.90 -1.61 10.68
CA ARG A 167 -6.06 -0.74 10.45
C ARG A 167 -6.22 0.13 11.68
N VAL A 168 -5.68 1.34 11.59
CA VAL A 168 -5.83 2.34 12.62
C VAL A 168 -7.03 3.20 12.24
N HIS A 169 -8.08 3.14 13.03
CA HIS A 169 -9.11 4.16 12.96
C HIS A 169 -8.54 5.42 13.59
N CYS A 170 -8.28 6.42 12.74
CA CYS A 170 -7.88 7.75 13.18
C CYS A 170 -9.09 8.67 13.00
N ASP A 171 -9.37 9.48 14.01
CA ASP A 171 -10.39 10.52 13.89
C ASP A 171 -9.86 11.62 12.96
N PRO A 172 -10.73 12.37 12.24
CA PRO A 172 -10.28 13.41 11.31
C PRO A 172 -9.28 14.40 11.92
N GLY A 173 -9.41 14.71 13.22
CA GLY A 173 -8.50 15.59 13.95
C GLY A 173 -7.10 15.00 14.24
N ASP A 174 -6.96 13.67 14.29
CA ASP A 174 -5.72 13.01 14.71
C ASP A 174 -4.56 13.22 13.74
N HIS A 175 -4.87 13.51 12.47
CA HIS A 175 -3.87 13.83 11.45
C HIS A 175 -3.25 15.22 11.63
N PHE A 176 -3.97 16.14 12.28
CA PHE A 176 -3.62 17.56 12.42
C PHE A 176 -3.10 17.94 13.81
N THR A 177 -3.01 16.98 14.73
CA THR A 177 -2.52 17.19 16.11
C THR A 177 -1.08 17.68 16.24
N GLY A 178 -0.30 17.72 15.14
CA GLY A 178 1.13 18.02 15.17
C GLY A 178 1.94 16.91 15.85
N THR A 179 3.26 17.11 16.03
CA THR A 179 4.13 16.11 16.65
C THR A 179 3.65 15.73 18.06
N VAL A 180 3.75 14.45 18.42
CA VAL A 180 3.44 13.94 19.77
C VAL A 180 4.58 13.06 20.29
N CYS A 181 4.83 13.13 21.60
CA CYS A 181 5.75 12.23 22.29
C CYS A 181 4.99 11.04 22.89
N GLY A 182 5.40 9.83 22.58
CA GLY A 182 4.89 8.62 23.22
C GLY A 182 5.58 8.36 24.57
N ARG A 183 4.96 7.52 25.42
CA ARG A 183 5.57 7.07 26.69
C ARG A 183 6.84 6.23 26.51
N ASP A 184 7.07 5.73 25.30
CA ASP A 184 8.31 5.11 24.86
C ASP A 184 9.45 6.12 24.66
N GLY A 185 9.20 7.42 24.89
CA GLY A 185 10.19 8.48 24.67
C GLY A 185 10.46 8.74 23.18
N LYS A 186 9.61 8.22 22.28
CA LYS A 186 9.73 8.41 20.84
C LYS A 186 8.79 9.50 20.35
N GLU A 187 9.29 10.30 19.42
CA GLU A 187 8.49 11.32 18.75
C GLU A 187 7.77 10.74 17.52
N TYR A 188 6.51 11.13 17.37
CA TYR A 188 5.63 10.72 16.27
C TYR A 188 5.09 11.96 15.57
N LYS A 189 5.01 11.92 14.24
CA LYS A 189 4.57 13.05 13.41
C LYS A 189 3.17 13.58 13.81
N ASN A 190 2.28 12.70 14.25
CA ASN A 190 0.96 13.02 14.77
C ASN A 190 0.36 11.86 15.56
N LYS A 191 -0.76 12.13 16.25
CA LYS A 191 -1.50 11.14 17.04
C LYS A 191 -1.86 9.90 16.22
N CYS A 192 -2.29 10.05 14.96
CA CYS A 192 -2.61 8.90 14.10
C CYS A 192 -1.38 7.99 13.85
N ARG A 193 -0.18 8.56 13.67
CA ARG A 193 1.06 7.79 13.51
C ARG A 193 1.47 7.08 14.80
N LEU A 194 1.25 7.68 15.96
CA LEU A 194 1.43 7.02 17.25
C LEU A 194 0.44 5.86 17.44
N LEU A 195 -0.82 6.02 17.05
CA LEU A 195 -1.81 4.93 17.10
C LEU A 195 -1.44 3.79 16.14
N HIS A 196 -0.80 4.10 15.00
CA HIS A 196 -0.28 3.11 14.06
C HIS A 196 0.89 2.30 14.60
N SER A 197 1.86 2.93 15.26
CA SER A 197 2.98 2.21 15.86
C SER A 197 2.52 1.29 16.99
N ASN A 198 1.44 1.63 17.70
CA ASN A 198 0.85 0.75 18.72
C ASN A 198 0.34 -0.58 18.17
N CYS A 199 -0.08 -0.58 16.92
CA CYS A 199 -0.58 -1.78 16.25
C CYS A 199 0.59 -2.69 15.82
N GLU A 200 1.73 -2.10 15.45
CA GLU A 200 2.95 -2.84 15.08
C GLU A 200 3.70 -3.36 16.32
N ILE A 201 3.70 -2.59 17.41
CA ILE A 201 4.34 -2.94 18.67
C ILE A 201 3.33 -2.70 19.81
N PRO A 202 2.76 -3.78 20.40
CA PRO A 202 1.73 -3.65 21.41
C PRO A 202 2.19 -2.84 22.63
N ASN A 203 1.31 -2.00 23.17
CA ASN A 203 1.44 -1.28 24.44
C ASN A 203 2.40 -0.08 24.49
N ILE A 204 2.88 0.40 23.35
CA ILE A 204 3.74 1.59 23.30
C ILE A 204 2.93 2.90 23.34
N ALA A 205 1.72 2.91 22.78
CA ALA A 205 1.08 4.15 22.36
C ALA A 205 0.08 4.70 23.36
N LYS A 206 0.61 5.30 24.42
CA LYS A 206 -0.07 6.40 25.09
C LYS A 206 0.73 7.66 24.83
N ILE A 207 0.04 8.73 24.47
CA ILE A 207 0.67 10.06 24.41
C ILE A 207 1.19 10.39 25.81
N GLN A 208 2.46 10.71 25.91
CA GLN A 208 3.07 11.29 27.09
C GLN A 208 2.78 12.79 27.10
N ASN A 209 3.17 13.51 26.04
CA ASN A 209 2.93 14.95 25.85
C ASN A 209 2.74 15.27 24.36
N TYR A 210 1.99 16.34 24.05
CA TYR A 210 1.97 16.92 22.71
C TYR A 210 3.25 17.73 22.48
N GLY A 211 3.79 17.68 21.26
CA GLY A 211 5.09 18.24 20.91
C GLY A 211 6.24 17.21 20.99
N LYS A 212 7.45 17.74 21.09
CA LYS A 212 8.69 16.95 21.19
C LYS A 212 8.78 16.23 22.53
N CYS A 213 9.57 15.17 22.59
CA CYS A 213 9.83 14.49 23.85
C CYS A 213 10.65 15.40 24.77
N PRO A 214 10.46 15.30 26.11
CA PRO A 214 11.32 16.00 27.04
C PRO A 214 12.75 15.58 26.76
N SER A 215 13.61 16.54 26.41
CA SER A 215 15.05 16.31 26.41
C SER A 215 15.38 15.85 27.83
N LEU A 216 15.89 14.62 27.97
CA LEU A 216 16.48 14.18 29.22
C LEU A 216 17.41 15.30 29.65
N ASN A 217 17.07 15.98 30.74
CA ASN A 217 17.94 16.95 31.38
C ASN A 217 19.07 16.12 31.98
N ILE A 218 19.97 15.65 31.12
CA ILE A 218 21.29 15.23 31.49
C ILE A 218 21.87 16.54 32.04
N LYS A 219 21.79 16.74 33.36
CA LYS A 219 22.66 17.70 34.03
C LYS A 219 24.02 17.44 33.43
N GLU A 220 24.58 18.42 32.70
CA GLU A 220 25.89 18.25 32.08
C GLU A 220 26.79 17.62 33.14
N PRO A 221 27.35 16.42 32.87
CA PRO A 221 28.11 15.73 33.88
C PRO A 221 29.22 16.69 34.29
N CYS A 222 29.30 17.01 35.58
CA CYS A 222 30.32 17.94 36.06
C CYS A 222 31.68 17.26 35.92
N ILE A 223 32.33 17.49 34.79
CA ILE A 223 33.63 16.91 34.43
C ILE A 223 34.63 18.04 34.21
N ASP A 224 35.90 17.74 34.49
CA ASP A 224 37.00 18.61 34.11
C ASP A 224 37.19 18.56 32.58
N GLN A 225 37.37 19.73 31.96
CA GLN A 225 37.67 19.88 30.53
C GLN A 225 39.15 19.68 30.20
N ARG A 226 40.01 19.64 31.24
CA ARG A 226 41.46 19.39 31.15
C ARG A 226 41.82 18.06 31.81
N SER A 227 43.07 17.61 31.61
CA SER A 227 43.52 16.34 32.16
C SER A 227 43.42 16.31 33.70
N ARG A 228 43.16 15.13 34.25
CA ARG A 228 43.11 14.88 35.70
C ARG A 228 44.34 15.43 36.42
N TYR A 229 45.53 15.21 35.86
CA TYR A 229 46.79 15.70 36.44
C TYR A 229 46.85 17.23 36.48
N PHE A 230 46.44 17.91 35.41
CA PHE A 230 46.41 19.37 35.38
C PHE A 230 45.45 19.93 36.43
N CYS A 231 44.20 19.45 36.45
CA CYS A 231 43.19 19.96 37.36
C CYS A 231 43.45 19.61 38.84
N GLN A 232 44.06 18.45 39.11
CA GLN A 232 44.55 18.12 40.46
C GLN A 232 45.67 19.05 40.91
N SER A 233 46.59 19.44 40.02
CA SER A 233 47.64 20.40 40.34
C SER A 233 47.07 21.78 40.66
N ILE A 234 46.05 22.25 39.92
CA ILE A 234 45.33 23.50 40.21
C ILE A 234 44.65 23.44 41.59
N ALA A 235 44.01 22.31 41.91
CA ALA A 235 43.37 22.10 43.20
C ALA A 235 44.38 22.06 44.36
N ARG A 236 45.48 21.31 44.21
CA ARG A 236 46.54 21.18 45.22
C ARG A 236 47.32 22.48 45.44
N ALA A 237 47.52 23.27 44.40
CA ALA A 237 48.18 24.57 44.48
C ALA A 237 47.27 25.70 45.06
N GLY A 238 46.02 25.40 45.42
CA GLY A 238 45.10 26.36 46.02
C GLY A 238 44.56 27.42 45.05
N PHE A 239 44.60 27.16 43.75
CA PHE A 239 44.19 28.12 42.72
C PHE A 239 42.68 28.17 42.47
N CYS A 240 41.90 27.23 43.02
CA CYS A 240 40.45 27.12 42.81
C CYS A 240 39.61 28.31 43.29
N ASN A 241 40.18 29.22 44.09
CA ASN A 241 39.49 30.41 44.60
C ASN A 241 40.16 31.72 44.15
N LYS A 242 41.08 31.67 43.18
CA LYS A 242 41.78 32.86 42.68
C LYS A 242 40.98 33.51 41.55
N ARG A 243 40.52 34.75 41.78
CA ARG A 243 39.69 35.52 40.83
C ARG A 243 40.34 35.71 39.45
N HIS A 244 41.66 35.90 39.40
CA HIS A 244 42.41 36.05 38.15
C HIS A 244 42.60 34.72 37.38
N LEU A 245 42.27 33.58 38.00
CA LEU A 245 42.36 32.24 37.40
C LEU A 245 40.97 31.64 37.08
N GLN A 246 39.90 32.46 37.06
CA GLN A 246 38.53 31.96 36.86
C GLN A 246 38.38 31.08 35.62
N LYS A 247 38.98 31.46 34.49
CA LYS A 247 38.99 30.64 33.26
C LYS A 247 39.58 29.23 33.49
N THR A 248 40.61 29.13 34.32
CA THR A 248 41.25 27.86 34.66
C THR A 248 40.39 27.03 35.61
N VAL A 249 39.71 27.69 36.55
CA VAL A 249 38.74 27.07 37.46
C VAL A 249 37.53 26.54 36.69
N ASP A 250 37.06 27.27 35.67
CA ASP A 250 35.93 26.86 34.81
C ASP A 250 36.24 25.62 33.95
N MET A 251 37.53 25.41 33.60
CA MET A 251 38.00 24.20 32.93
C MET A 251 38.21 23.02 33.89
N CYS A 252 38.24 23.25 35.20
CA CYS A 252 38.52 22.26 36.24
C CYS A 252 37.43 22.21 37.32
N LYS A 253 36.16 22.38 36.91
CA LYS A 253 35.00 22.51 37.82
C LYS A 253 34.85 21.32 38.77
N HIS A 254 35.10 20.10 38.30
CA HIS A 254 34.99 18.91 39.13
C HIS A 254 36.12 18.86 40.17
N SER A 255 37.37 19.02 39.75
CA SER A 255 38.52 19.04 40.67
C SER A 255 38.50 20.22 41.65
N CYS A 256 37.94 21.37 41.25
CA CYS A 256 37.77 22.54 42.12
C CYS A 256 36.46 22.57 42.92
N LYS A 257 35.61 21.54 42.80
CA LYS A 257 34.28 21.48 43.46
C LYS A 257 33.44 22.74 43.19
N LYS A 258 33.44 23.19 41.93
CA LYS A 258 32.64 24.32 41.41
C LYS A 258 31.54 23.85 40.44
N CYS A 259 31.17 22.58 40.57
CA CYS A 259 29.82 22.13 40.28
C CYS A 259 28.86 22.78 41.30
#